data_AF-A0A178V8J7-F1
#
_entry.id   AF-A0A178V8J7-F1
#
_cell.length_a   1.000
_cell.length_b   1.000
_cell.length_c   1.000
_cell.angle_alpha   90.00
_cell.angle_beta   90.00
_cell.angle_gamma   90.00
#
_symmetry.space_group_name_H-M   'P 1'
#
loop_
_entity.id
_entity.type
_entity.pdbx_description
1 polymer ?
#
loop_
_entity_poly.entity_id
_entity_poly.type
_entity_poly.pdbx_seq_one_letter_code
_entity_poly.pdbx_strand_id
1 'polypeptide(L)'
;MRYHLGQFGRGGPPVTARELFNRKHSGLRSVIERTFGVWKAKWRILDRKHPKYGLTKWIKIVTATMALHNFIRDSHWEDHDFLQWQSIEEYHVDDEEEEEEEEEGEEEEGEGEEEEEHVAYEPTGDRAMEALRDNITNECNKSRLPY
;
A
#
# COMPACT_ATOMS: atom_id res chain seq x y z
N MET A 1 14.52 -0.88 -12.41
CA MET A 1 13.99 0.35 -11.78
C MET A 1 13.31 -0.05 -10.48
N ARG A 2 13.69 0.53 -9.33
CA ARG A 2 13.21 0.06 -8.02
C ARG A 2 11.88 0.68 -7.60
N TYR A 3 10.98 -0.14 -7.05
CA TYR A 3 9.63 0.25 -6.61
C TYR A 3 9.32 -0.18 -5.17
N HIS A 4 9.75 -1.37 -4.77
CA HIS A 4 9.45 -1.92 -3.43
C HIS A 4 10.41 -1.36 -2.37
N LEU A 5 9.91 -1.10 -1.16
CA LEU A 5 10.72 -0.57 -0.06
C LEU A 5 11.94 -1.46 0.27
N GLY A 6 11.78 -2.79 0.21
CA GLY A 6 12.87 -3.74 0.45
C GLY A 6 14.04 -3.59 -0.55
N GLN A 7 13.76 -3.23 -1.80
CA GLN A 7 14.78 -2.99 -2.83
C GLN A 7 15.63 -1.76 -2.53
N PHE A 8 15.09 -0.77 -1.81
CA PHE A 8 15.82 0.41 -1.35
C PHE A 8 16.61 0.16 -0.05
N GLY A 9 16.19 -0.82 0.76
CA GLY A 9 16.94 -1.26 1.94
C GLY A 9 18.21 -2.02 1.59
N ARG A 10 18.12 -2.97 0.64
CA ARG A 10 19.26 -3.80 0.20
C ARG A 10 20.14 -3.11 -0.87
N GLY A 11 19.56 -2.24 -1.69
CA GLY A 11 20.24 -1.67 -2.88
C GLY A 11 20.88 -0.29 -2.72
N GLY A 12 20.94 0.28 -1.51
CA GLY A 12 21.48 1.63 -1.29
C GLY A 12 20.58 2.78 -1.81
N PRO A 13 21.06 4.04 -1.73
CA PRO A 13 20.23 5.22 -2.03
C PRO A 13 19.65 5.24 -3.46
N PRO A 14 18.48 5.88 -3.67
CA PRO A 14 17.93 6.11 -5.01
C PRO A 14 18.93 6.86 -5.88
N VAL A 15 19.15 6.36 -7.09
CA VAL A 15 20.12 6.92 -8.03
C VAL A 15 19.45 7.88 -9.00
N THR A 16 18.18 7.61 -9.34
CA THR A 16 17.41 8.44 -10.28
C THR A 16 16.29 9.19 -9.58
N ALA A 17 15.87 10.29 -10.21
CA ALA A 17 14.74 11.10 -9.76
C ALA A 17 13.45 10.25 -9.66
N ARG A 18 13.25 9.34 -10.62
CA ARG A 18 12.13 8.40 -10.66
C ARG A 18 12.19 7.37 -9.51
N GLU A 19 13.38 6.86 -9.18
CA GLU A 19 13.57 6.02 -7.98
C GLU A 19 13.34 6.78 -6.67
N LEU A 20 13.69 8.06 -6.60
CA LEU A 20 13.43 8.88 -5.43
C LEU A 20 11.92 9.03 -5.19
N PHE A 21 11.16 9.34 -6.25
CA PHE A 21 9.70 9.37 -6.19
C PHE A 21 9.14 8.04 -5.72
N ASN A 22 9.55 6.94 -6.36
CA ASN A 22 9.06 5.60 -6.02
C ASN A 22 9.32 5.28 -4.55
N ARG A 23 10.52 5.55 -4.04
CA ARG A 23 10.83 5.32 -2.63
C ARG A 23 9.92 6.13 -1.71
N LYS A 24 9.67 7.41 -2.03
CA LYS A 24 8.81 8.28 -1.23
C LYS A 24 7.35 7.85 -1.29
N HIS A 25 6.87 7.51 -2.49
CA HIS A 25 5.52 7.03 -2.73
C HIS A 25 5.26 5.70 -2.02
N SER A 26 6.11 4.70 -2.23
CA SER A 26 6.01 3.39 -1.56
C SER A 26 6.15 3.52 -0.05
N GLY A 27 7.03 4.41 0.44
CA GLY A 27 7.14 4.74 1.86
C GLY A 27 5.85 5.27 2.47
N LEU A 28 5.24 6.28 1.83
CA LEU A 28 3.97 6.84 2.25
C LEU A 28 2.85 5.79 2.21
N ARG A 29 2.78 5.03 1.13
CA ARG A 29 1.80 3.94 0.96
C ARG A 29 1.92 2.92 2.09
N SER A 30 3.13 2.46 2.41
CA SER A 30 3.38 1.52 3.49
C SER A 30 2.95 2.07 4.85
N VAL A 31 3.19 3.37 5.12
CA VAL A 31 2.68 4.00 6.36
C VAL A 31 1.16 4.00 6.40
N ILE A 32 0.49 4.36 5.30
CA ILE A 32 -0.99 4.35 5.22
C ILE A 32 -1.54 2.94 5.44
N GLU A 33 -1.05 1.95 4.70
CA GLU A 33 -1.48 0.55 4.80
C GLU A 33 -1.30 0.01 6.22
N ARG A 34 -0.12 0.24 6.81
CA ARG A 34 0.18 -0.14 8.19
C ARG A 34 -0.80 0.49 9.17
N THR A 35 -1.09 1.78 9.04
CA THR A 35 -2.05 2.45 9.94
C THR A 35 -3.45 1.86 9.87
N PHE A 36 -3.91 1.45 8.69
CA PHE A 36 -5.17 0.71 8.54
C PHE A 36 -5.09 -0.73 9.09
N GLY A 37 -3.94 -1.40 8.94
CA GLY A 37 -3.68 -2.72 9.54
C GLY A 37 -3.85 -2.69 11.05
N VAL A 38 -3.10 -1.81 11.73
CA VAL A 38 -3.18 -1.61 13.19
C VAL A 38 -4.59 -1.24 13.62
N TRP A 39 -5.24 -0.31 12.93
CA TRP A 39 -6.61 0.11 13.24
C TRP A 39 -7.58 -1.09 13.20
N LYS A 40 -7.54 -1.90 12.14
CA LYS A 40 -8.40 -3.09 12.06
C LYS A 40 -8.09 -4.11 13.16
N ALA A 41 -6.82 -4.31 13.50
CA ALA A 41 -6.41 -5.27 14.53
C ALA A 41 -6.80 -4.84 15.95
N LYS A 42 -6.64 -3.55 16.27
CA LYS A 42 -6.97 -2.96 17.58
C LYS A 42 -8.47 -2.97 17.86
N TRP A 43 -9.28 -2.59 16.87
CA TRP A 43 -10.72 -2.44 17.06
C TRP A 43 -11.47 -3.74 16.71
N ARG A 44 -11.55 -4.69 17.66
CA ARG A 44 -12.26 -5.98 17.49
C ARG A 44 -13.72 -5.85 17.00
N ILE A 45 -14.37 -4.71 17.24
CA ILE A 45 -15.72 -4.42 16.72
C ILE A 45 -15.77 -4.34 15.19
N LEU A 46 -14.64 -4.12 14.53
CA LEU A 46 -14.48 -4.09 13.08
C LEU A 46 -14.28 -5.49 12.48
N ASP A 47 -14.18 -6.54 13.30
CA ASP A 47 -14.01 -7.90 12.81
C ASP A 47 -15.18 -8.30 11.90
N ARG A 48 -14.85 -8.50 10.62
CA ARG A 48 -15.79 -8.82 9.54
C ARG A 48 -16.46 -10.17 9.73
N LYS A 49 -15.96 -11.03 10.63
CA LYS A 49 -16.60 -12.32 10.95
C LYS A 49 -17.94 -12.16 11.67
N HIS A 50 -18.27 -10.96 12.18
CA HIS A 50 -19.52 -10.71 12.90
C HIS A 50 -20.15 -9.33 12.61
N PRO A 51 -20.62 -9.04 11.37
CA PRO A 51 -21.37 -7.82 11.13
C PRO A 51 -22.76 -7.96 11.75
N LYS A 52 -22.86 -7.63 13.04
CA LYS A 52 -24.10 -7.65 13.83
C LYS A 52 -24.99 -6.41 13.56
N TYR A 53 -24.54 -5.52 12.68
CA TYR A 53 -25.10 -4.18 12.52
C TYR A 53 -25.40 -3.89 11.05
N GLY A 54 -26.54 -3.26 10.77
CA GLY A 54 -26.87 -2.75 9.44
C GLY A 54 -25.91 -1.64 8.98
N LEU A 55 -25.85 -1.41 7.67
CA LEU A 55 -24.89 -0.51 7.00
C LEU A 55 -24.76 0.86 7.67
N THR A 56 -25.88 1.53 7.95
CA THR A 56 -25.88 2.87 8.59
C THR A 56 -25.17 2.87 9.95
N LYS A 57 -25.34 1.81 10.73
CA LYS A 57 -24.69 1.67 12.04
C LYS A 57 -23.22 1.28 11.88
N TRP A 58 -22.90 0.45 10.88
CA TRP A 58 -21.53 0.08 10.55
C TRP A 58 -20.69 1.31 10.14
N ILE A 59 -21.22 2.18 9.29
CA ILE A 59 -20.56 3.43 8.90
C ILE A 59 -20.23 4.28 10.13
N LYS A 60 -21.20 4.46 11.05
CA LYS A 60 -20.97 5.21 12.30
C LYS A 60 -19.87 4.60 13.17
N ILE A 61 -19.84 3.27 13.28
CA ILE A 61 -18.79 2.55 14.02
C ILE A 61 -17.43 2.81 13.39
N VAL A 62 -17.31 2.61 12.07
CA VAL A 62 -16.07 2.85 11.31
C VAL A 62 -15.58 4.28 11.48
N THR A 63 -16.46 5.27 11.31
CA THR A 63 -16.09 6.68 11.47
C THR A 63 -15.65 6.99 12.91
N ALA A 64 -16.37 6.49 13.92
CA ALA A 64 -16.03 6.72 15.32
C ALA A 64 -14.68 6.08 15.70
N THR A 65 -14.42 4.85 15.29
CA THR A 65 -13.13 4.18 15.59
C THR A 65 -11.98 4.81 14.83
N MET A 66 -12.17 5.30 13.59
CA MET A 66 -11.16 6.07 12.87
C MET A 66 -10.84 7.39 13.59
N ALA A 67 -11.86 8.14 14.00
CA ALA A 67 -11.67 9.40 14.72
C ALA A 67 -10.92 9.19 16.04
N LEU A 68 -11.30 8.16 16.82
CA LEU A 68 -10.63 7.79 18.06
C LEU A 68 -9.18 7.34 17.81
N HIS A 69 -8.94 6.53 16.78
CA HIS A 69 -7.58 6.10 16.42
C HIS A 69 -6.68 7.28 16.07
N ASN A 70 -7.17 8.22 15.26
CA ASN A 70 -6.43 9.43 14.91
C ASN A 70 -6.18 10.32 16.12
N PHE A 71 -7.18 10.49 16.99
CA PHE A 71 -7.04 11.27 18.22
C PHE A 71 -5.98 10.68 19.17
N ILE A 72 -6.00 9.36 19.38
CA ILE A 72 -4.99 8.68 20.21
C ILE A 72 -3.60 8.91 19.62
N ARG A 73 -3.44 8.79 18.30
CA ARG A 73 -2.15 8.99 17.63
C ARG A 73 -1.65 10.43 17.72
N ASP A 74 -2.56 11.40 17.74
CA ASP A 74 -2.25 12.83 17.86
C ASP A 74 -1.96 13.25 19.31
N SER A 75 -2.53 12.53 20.29
CA SER A 75 -2.41 12.86 21.73
C SER A 75 -1.01 12.70 22.33
N HIS A 76 -0.02 12.23 21.56
CA HIS A 76 1.36 11.93 21.99
C HIS A 76 1.47 10.95 23.17
N TRP A 77 0.39 10.22 23.49
CA TRP A 77 0.42 9.15 24.48
C TRP A 77 0.95 7.87 23.82
N GLU A 78 1.69 7.07 24.59
CA GLU A 78 2.23 5.81 24.08
C GLU A 78 1.08 4.86 23.70
N ASP A 79 0.90 4.66 22.39
CA ASP A 79 -0.01 3.64 21.87
C ASP A 79 0.75 2.30 21.79
N HIS A 80 0.77 1.58 22.91
CA HIS A 80 1.44 0.27 23.00
C HIS A 80 0.87 -0.75 22.00
N ASP A 81 -0.43 -0.68 21.69
CA ASP A 81 -1.00 -1.53 20.64
C ASP A 81 -0.35 -1.18 19.30
N PHE A 82 -0.25 0.11 18.97
CA PHE A 82 0.38 0.55 17.73
C PHE A 82 1.84 0.09 17.63
N LEU A 83 2.61 0.21 18.72
CA LEU A 83 4.00 -0.27 18.77
C LEU A 83 4.10 -1.80 18.62
N GLN A 84 3.22 -2.54 19.30
CA GLN A 84 3.17 -4.00 19.20
C GLN A 84 2.85 -4.45 17.78
N TRP A 85 1.81 -3.88 17.17
CA TRP A 85 1.43 -4.21 15.80
C TRP A 85 2.45 -3.71 14.76
N GLN A 86 3.15 -2.60 15.03
CA GLN A 86 4.28 -2.15 14.22
C GLN A 86 5.43 -3.16 14.20
N SER A 87 5.71 -3.80 15.34
CA SER A 87 6.78 -4.81 15.45
C SER A 87 6.42 -6.16 14.82
N ILE A 88 5.14 -6.57 14.84
CA ILE A 88 4.69 -7.87 14.30
C ILE A 88 4.73 -7.89 12.77
N GLU A 89 4.41 -6.77 12.12
CA GLU A 89 4.32 -6.66 10.66
C GLU A 89 5.70 -6.41 9.99
N GLU A 90 6.70 -5.99 10.76
CA GLU A 90 8.11 -5.88 10.31
C GLU A 90 8.73 -7.26 9.99
N TYR A 91 8.19 -8.34 10.57
CA TYR A 91 8.63 -9.73 10.33
C TYR A 91 7.86 -10.48 9.22
N HIS A 92 6.85 -9.86 8.58
CA HIS A 92 6.11 -10.46 7.45
C HIS A 92 6.64 -9.99 6.08
N VAL A 93 7.94 -9.69 5.99
CA VAL A 93 8.62 -9.27 4.75
C VAL A 93 9.77 -10.21 4.46
N ASP A 94 9.52 -11.50 4.17
CA ASP A 94 10.50 -12.34 3.44
C ASP A 94 10.03 -13.78 3.05
N ASP A 95 8.75 -14.19 3.10
CA ASP A 95 8.44 -15.63 2.91
C ASP A 95 7.18 -15.95 2.08
N GLU A 96 7.04 -15.32 0.91
CA GLU A 96 6.37 -15.98 -0.22
C GLU A 96 7.35 -15.96 -1.40
N GLU A 97 8.25 -16.94 -1.40
CA GLU A 97 8.87 -17.45 -2.63
C GLU A 97 7.75 -18.02 -3.49
N GLU A 98 7.28 -17.28 -4.49
CA GLU A 98 6.54 -17.91 -5.60
C GLU A 98 7.58 -18.58 -6.50
N GLU A 99 7.67 -19.90 -6.37
CA GLU A 99 8.42 -20.78 -7.25
C GLU A 99 7.97 -20.55 -8.71
N GLU A 100 8.92 -20.21 -9.59
CA GLU A 100 8.69 -20.23 -11.03
C GLU A 100 8.58 -21.69 -11.48
N GLU A 101 7.36 -22.21 -11.63
CA GLU A 101 7.14 -23.42 -12.43
C GLU A 101 7.01 -23.04 -13.91
N GLU A 102 8.07 -23.32 -14.67
CA GLU A 102 8.03 -23.37 -16.13
C GLU A 102 7.16 -24.57 -16.55
N GLU A 103 5.91 -24.35 -16.95
CA GLU A 103 5.14 -25.38 -17.69
C GLU A 103 5.40 -25.23 -19.20
N GLU A 104 6.12 -26.21 -19.74
CA GLU A 104 6.23 -26.47 -21.17
C GLU A 104 4.85 -26.79 -21.77
N GLY A 105 4.60 -26.29 -22.97
CA GLY A 105 3.29 -26.32 -23.59
C GLY A 105 2.80 -27.70 -24.01
N GLU A 106 1.49 -27.90 -23.88
CA GLU A 106 0.72 -28.80 -24.70
C GLU A 106 -0.57 -28.10 -25.15
N GLU A 107 -0.83 -28.14 -26.46
CA GLU A 107 -2.03 -27.61 -27.11
C GLU A 107 -3.24 -28.49 -26.75
N GLU A 108 -4.29 -27.93 -26.15
CA GLU A 108 -5.65 -28.49 -26.23
C GLU A 108 -6.67 -27.41 -26.59
N GLU A 109 -7.36 -27.65 -27.71
CA GLU A 109 -8.52 -26.90 -28.14
C GLU A 109 -9.71 -27.21 -27.23
N GLY A 110 -10.31 -26.17 -26.63
CA GLY A 110 -11.50 -26.30 -25.80
C GLY A 110 -12.25 -24.98 -25.68
N GLU A 111 -13.31 -24.85 -26.48
CA GLU A 111 -14.21 -23.70 -26.57
C GLU A 111 -14.86 -23.34 -25.22
N GLY A 112 -14.82 -22.05 -24.86
CA GLY A 112 -15.47 -21.51 -23.66
C GLY A 112 -15.33 -19.99 -23.59
N GLU A 113 -16.11 -19.27 -24.40
CA GLU A 113 -16.22 -17.81 -24.39
C GLU A 113 -16.93 -17.34 -23.12
N GLU A 114 -16.18 -16.83 -22.13
CA GLU A 114 -16.67 -15.83 -21.19
C GLU A 114 -15.82 -14.56 -21.38
N GLU A 115 -16.35 -13.62 -22.17
CA GLU A 115 -15.76 -12.29 -22.37
C GLU A 115 -15.78 -11.51 -21.04
N GLU A 116 -14.73 -11.64 -20.22
CA GLU A 116 -14.35 -10.54 -19.34
C GLU A 116 -13.91 -9.39 -20.26
N GLU A 117 -14.74 -8.36 -20.34
CA GLU A 117 -14.47 -7.12 -21.08
C GLU A 117 -13.14 -6.52 -20.58
N HIS A 118 -12.05 -6.85 -21.26
CA HIS A 118 -10.73 -6.29 -21.02
C HIS A 118 -10.80 -4.79 -21.30
N VAL A 119 -11.04 -4.00 -20.24
CA VAL A 119 -11.08 -2.54 -20.30
C VAL A 119 -9.84 -2.08 -21.06
N ALA A 120 -10.04 -1.47 -22.23
CA ALA A 120 -8.96 -1.02 -23.07
C ALA A 120 -8.08 -0.07 -22.26
N TYR A 121 -6.81 -0.43 -22.08
CA TYR A 121 -5.83 0.38 -21.38
C TYR A 121 -5.79 1.77 -22.03
N GLU A 122 -6.22 2.78 -21.28
CA GLU A 122 -6.31 4.15 -21.75
C GLU A 122 -4.99 4.89 -21.40
N PRO A 123 -4.08 5.13 -22.36
CA PRO A 123 -2.73 5.62 -22.07
C PRO A 123 -2.70 7.06 -21.54
N THR A 124 -3.85 7.75 -21.62
CA THR A 124 -4.05 9.13 -21.19
C THR A 124 -3.91 9.28 -19.68
N GLY A 125 -4.43 8.31 -18.91
CA GLY A 125 -4.30 8.27 -17.45
C GLY A 125 -2.85 8.14 -17.01
N ASP A 126 -2.10 7.27 -17.70
CA ASP A 126 -0.70 7.02 -17.40
C ASP A 126 0.18 8.24 -17.73
N ARG A 127 -0.01 8.91 -18.87
CA ARG A 127 0.70 10.17 -19.16
C ARG A 127 0.41 11.27 -18.14
N ALA A 128 -0.82 11.38 -17.66
CA ALA A 128 -1.18 12.37 -16.64
C ALA A 128 -0.52 12.05 -15.29
N MET A 129 -0.52 10.78 -14.90
CA MET A 129 0.16 10.28 -13.70
C MET A 129 1.68 10.43 -13.79
N GLU A 130 2.28 10.20 -14.96
CA GLU A 130 3.70 10.44 -15.21
C GLU A 130 4.05 11.92 -15.11
N ALA A 131 3.25 12.81 -15.70
CA ALA A 131 3.47 14.26 -15.60
C ALA A 131 3.36 14.76 -14.15
N LEU A 132 2.38 14.25 -13.39
CA LEU A 132 2.23 14.56 -11.97
C LEU A 132 3.43 14.07 -11.16
N ARG A 133 3.87 12.83 -11.41
CA ARG A 133 5.07 12.23 -10.81
C ARG A 133 6.30 13.08 -11.06
N ASP A 134 6.54 13.44 -12.31
CA ASP A 134 7.74 14.18 -12.71
C ASP A 134 7.73 15.59 -12.10
N ASN A 135 6.55 16.22 -11.99
CA ASN A 135 6.40 17.49 -11.30
C ASN A 135 6.72 17.37 -9.80
N ILE A 136 6.18 16.37 -9.09
CA ILE A 136 6.49 16.09 -7.67
C ILE A 136 7.99 15.84 -7.48
N THR A 137 8.59 15.09 -8.40
CA THR A 137 10.01 14.76 -8.38
C THR A 137 10.87 16.02 -8.51
N ASN A 138 10.53 16.90 -9.44
CA ASN A 138 11.22 18.17 -9.65
C ASN A 138 11.11 19.09 -8.43
N GLU A 139 9.93 19.17 -7.79
CA GLU A 139 9.74 19.93 -6.55
C GLU A 139 10.56 19.37 -5.37
N CYS A 140 10.62 18.04 -5.24
CA CYS A 140 11.44 17.35 -4.24
C CYS A 140 12.96 17.55 -4.45
N ASN A 141 13.41 17.73 -5.70
CA ASN A 141 14.80 18.06 -6.02
C ASN A 141 15.12 19.54 -5.79
N LYS A 142 14.19 20.47 -6.07
CA LYS A 142 14.38 21.91 -5.84
C LYS A 142 14.44 22.29 -4.35
N SER A 143 13.73 21.56 -3.50
CA SER A 143 13.78 21.74 -2.04
C SER A 143 15.09 21.21 -1.41
N ARG A 144 16.02 20.72 -2.23
CA ARG A 144 17.34 20.23 -1.85
C ARG A 144 18.44 21.09 -2.50
N LEU A 145 18.73 22.27 -1.94
CA LEU A 145 19.90 23.10 -2.28
C LEU A 145 20.39 23.85 -1.02
N PRO A 146 21.69 24.22 -0.95
CA PRO A 146 22.90 23.42 -0.69
C PRO A 146 23.42 23.66 0.76
N TYR A 147 24.22 22.86 1.45
CA TYR A 147 25.28 21.90 1.15
C TYR A 147 25.18 20.71 2.11
#